data_AF-A0A4Q8QKX7-F1
#
_entry.id   AF-A0A4Q8QKX7-F1
#
_cell.length_a   1.000
_cell.length_b   1.000
_cell.length_c   1.000
_cell.angle_alpha   90.00
_cell.angle_beta   90.00
_cell.angle_gamma   90.00
#
_symmetry.space_group_name_H-M   'P 1'
#
loop_
_entity.id
_entity.type
_entity.pdbx_description
1 polymer ?
#
loop_
_entity_poly.entity_id
_entity_poly.type
_entity_poly.pdbx_seq_one_letter_code
_entity_poly.pdbx_strand_id
1 'polypeptide(L)'
;MSLAVPTINIGETAALADANVPTGFLLNQSVLNILLAGDPSLGAPKLERLTLGAANSINFFGTVSLNTIDPVTGKSSLDQLVLNTPAIYGYGEAGDVPTITTGTLYWNGVIGNVVAPLDQYGSLPPGPVVQNGPGTGSGTLNINAEHIVFGYNDTERKRKDTTLDRLSLGFSTVNLTASDRITSNGKGSLSVYQAQGDYVEGRGYSYSGGALNLITPLLTGEAGSVTTITAGGALTMRAPAGAAVVTTDALGAQIRLNAASITQFDTTIGLSSGRLTMNATGDIVLASGSKLDLAGRAVQLIDQTRYSWGGDVILTSTEGNVVQQMGSTIDISAANNDAGTVTVEALGAGAGRVDLAGLIKG
;
A
#
# COMPACT_ATOMS: atom_id res chain seq x y z
N MET A 1 -3.66 -19.94 -11.18
CA MET A 1 -2.43 -20.09 -12.00
C MET A 1 -1.34 -19.19 -11.43
N SER A 2 -0.07 -19.59 -11.54
CA SER A 2 1.09 -18.77 -11.12
C SER A 2 2.13 -18.72 -12.24
N LEU A 3 2.65 -17.52 -12.53
CA LEU A 3 3.79 -17.29 -13.41
C LEU A 3 4.94 -16.76 -12.57
N ALA A 4 6.13 -17.36 -12.68
CA ALA A 4 7.32 -16.94 -11.95
C ALA A 4 8.49 -16.74 -12.92
N VAL A 5 8.93 -15.49 -13.07
CA VAL A 5 10.02 -15.06 -13.96
C VAL A 5 10.92 -14.05 -13.22
N PRO A 6 12.12 -13.72 -13.72
CA PRO A 6 12.90 -12.63 -13.13
C PRO A 6 12.15 -11.29 -13.17
N THR A 7 11.54 -10.99 -14.31
CA THR A 7 10.87 -9.71 -14.57
C THR A 7 9.61 -9.92 -15.41
N ILE A 8 8.56 -9.13 -15.12
CA ILE A 8 7.36 -9.02 -15.95
C ILE A 8 7.30 -7.58 -16.48
N ASN A 9 7.16 -7.41 -17.79
CA ASN A 9 7.06 -6.10 -18.44
C ASN A 9 5.64 -5.92 -18.97
N ILE A 10 4.99 -4.86 -18.54
CA ILE A 10 3.60 -4.54 -18.85
C ILE A 10 3.59 -3.26 -19.69
N GLY A 11 3.13 -3.36 -20.93
CA GLY A 11 3.12 -2.23 -21.84
C GLY A 11 2.72 -2.62 -23.25
N GLU A 12 2.30 -1.64 -24.04
CA GLU A 12 2.03 -1.84 -25.46
C GLU A 12 3.32 -1.77 -26.29
N THR A 13 3.30 -2.39 -27.47
CA THR A 13 4.49 -2.53 -28.35
C THR A 13 5.21 -1.19 -28.61
N ALA A 14 4.46 -0.10 -28.77
CA ALA A 14 5.02 1.22 -29.01
C ALA A 14 5.82 1.74 -27.79
N ALA A 15 5.27 1.62 -26.58
CA ALA A 15 5.93 2.09 -25.36
C ALA A 15 7.17 1.25 -24.99
N LEU A 16 7.23 0.00 -25.45
CA LEU A 16 8.36 -0.90 -25.26
C LEU A 16 9.50 -0.65 -26.27
N ALA A 17 9.20 -0.11 -27.45
CA ALA A 17 10.17 0.02 -28.54
C ALA A 17 11.28 1.05 -28.24
N ASP A 18 10.95 2.12 -27.52
CA ASP A 18 11.85 3.22 -27.20
C ASP A 18 12.53 3.08 -25.81
N ALA A 19 12.34 1.93 -25.16
CA ALA A 19 12.81 1.68 -23.80
C ALA A 19 13.88 0.59 -23.74
N ASN A 20 14.77 0.67 -22.75
CA ASN A 20 15.60 -0.46 -22.37
C ASN A 20 14.76 -1.46 -21.56
N VAL A 21 14.10 -2.39 -22.27
CA VAL A 21 13.23 -3.41 -21.68
C VAL A 21 14.06 -4.58 -21.15
N PRO A 22 14.02 -4.89 -19.83
CA PRO A 22 14.70 -6.06 -19.29
C PRO A 22 14.13 -7.36 -19.87
N THR A 23 14.95 -8.39 -20.04
CA THR A 23 14.46 -9.71 -20.46
C THR A 23 13.46 -10.26 -19.44
N GLY A 24 12.28 -10.65 -19.90
CA GLY A 24 11.19 -11.08 -19.03
C GLY A 24 9.93 -11.44 -19.80
N PHE A 25 8.87 -11.76 -19.07
CA PHE A 25 7.57 -12.01 -19.67
C PHE A 25 6.91 -10.70 -20.08
N LEU A 26 6.37 -10.63 -21.30
CA LEU A 26 5.59 -9.47 -21.77
C LEU A 26 4.11 -9.70 -21.50
N LEU A 27 3.45 -8.70 -20.92
CA LEU A 27 2.03 -8.74 -20.57
C LEU A 27 1.34 -7.45 -21.05
N ASN A 28 0.16 -7.58 -21.60
CA ASN A 28 -0.78 -6.48 -21.84
C ASN A 28 -2.21 -6.98 -21.67
N GLN A 29 -3.21 -6.14 -21.93
CA GLN A 29 -4.61 -6.55 -21.79
C GLN A 29 -4.98 -7.74 -22.68
N SER A 30 -4.45 -7.82 -23.90
CA SER A 30 -4.75 -8.92 -24.82
C SER A 30 -4.25 -10.25 -24.29
N VAL A 31 -3.02 -10.29 -23.76
CA VAL A 31 -2.46 -11.48 -23.12
C VAL A 31 -3.26 -11.83 -21.86
N LEU A 32 -3.61 -10.84 -21.04
CA LEU A 32 -4.45 -11.05 -19.85
C LEU A 32 -5.81 -11.67 -20.23
N ASN A 33 -6.48 -11.18 -21.26
CA ASN A 33 -7.76 -11.72 -21.72
C ASN A 33 -7.66 -13.20 -22.11
N ILE A 34 -6.58 -13.59 -22.78
CA ILE A 34 -6.32 -15.00 -23.13
C ILE A 34 -6.18 -15.84 -21.85
N LEU A 35 -5.41 -15.35 -20.87
CA LEU A 35 -5.25 -16.03 -19.59
C LEU A 35 -6.60 -16.18 -18.86
N LEU A 36 -7.42 -15.13 -18.81
CA LEU A 36 -8.72 -15.14 -18.12
C LEU A 36 -9.75 -16.04 -18.79
N ALA A 37 -9.78 -16.10 -20.13
CA ALA A 37 -10.72 -16.92 -20.87
C ALA A 37 -10.47 -18.43 -20.69
N GLY A 38 -9.23 -18.81 -20.38
CA GLY A 38 -8.79 -20.21 -20.42
C GLY A 38 -8.78 -20.73 -21.87
N ASP A 39 -8.76 -22.05 -22.02
CA ASP A 39 -8.87 -22.70 -23.32
C ASP A 39 -9.87 -23.87 -23.25
N PRO A 40 -11.15 -23.63 -23.58
CA PRO A 40 -12.18 -24.66 -23.57
C PRO A 40 -11.88 -25.82 -24.54
N SER A 41 -11.12 -25.58 -25.62
CA SER A 41 -10.77 -26.62 -26.60
C SER A 41 -9.73 -27.60 -26.06
N LEU A 42 -8.90 -27.14 -25.12
CA LEU A 42 -7.93 -27.95 -24.38
C LEU A 42 -8.43 -28.37 -22.98
N GLY A 43 -9.70 -28.06 -22.66
CA GLY A 43 -10.28 -28.34 -21.34
C GLY A 43 -9.69 -27.49 -20.20
N ALA A 44 -8.97 -26.41 -20.51
CA ALA A 44 -8.42 -25.50 -19.51
C ALA A 44 -9.53 -24.57 -18.99
N PRO A 45 -9.86 -24.62 -17.68
CA PRO A 45 -10.92 -23.82 -17.10
C PRO A 45 -10.57 -22.33 -17.08
N LYS A 46 -11.59 -21.48 -16.90
CA LYS A 46 -11.40 -20.05 -16.60
C LYS A 46 -10.55 -19.88 -15.35
N LEU A 47 -9.71 -18.84 -15.32
CA LEU A 47 -8.91 -18.53 -14.15
C LEU A 47 -9.75 -17.78 -13.12
N GLU A 48 -9.82 -18.31 -11.91
CA GLU A 48 -10.37 -17.61 -10.73
C GLU A 48 -9.26 -16.86 -9.97
N ARG A 49 -7.99 -17.23 -10.21
CA ARG A 49 -6.83 -16.62 -9.56
C ARG A 49 -5.63 -16.52 -10.48
N LEU A 50 -5.01 -15.33 -10.49
CA LEU A 50 -3.78 -15.06 -11.21
C LEU A 50 -2.70 -14.54 -10.25
N THR A 51 -1.60 -15.28 -10.16
CA THR A 51 -0.38 -14.82 -9.48
C THR A 51 0.67 -14.42 -10.51
N LEU A 52 1.06 -13.15 -10.49
CA LEU A 52 2.17 -12.57 -11.23
C LEU A 52 3.40 -12.50 -10.31
N GLY A 53 4.29 -13.48 -10.45
CA GLY A 53 5.54 -13.58 -9.70
C GLY A 53 6.72 -13.04 -10.49
N ALA A 54 7.38 -12.01 -9.96
CA ALA A 54 8.60 -11.46 -10.51
C ALA A 54 9.65 -11.29 -9.41
N ALA A 55 10.77 -12.02 -9.51
CA ALA A 55 11.82 -12.00 -8.49
C ALA A 55 12.51 -10.63 -8.36
N ASN A 56 12.59 -9.86 -9.44
CA ASN A 56 13.22 -8.55 -9.49
C ASN A 56 12.19 -7.42 -9.46
N SER A 57 11.27 -7.39 -10.44
CA SER A 57 10.29 -6.32 -10.58
C SER A 57 9.17 -6.66 -11.56
N ILE A 58 8.02 -6.03 -11.35
CA ILE A 58 6.97 -5.85 -12.37
C ILE A 58 7.11 -4.43 -12.91
N ASN A 59 7.25 -4.28 -14.22
CA ASN A 59 7.54 -2.99 -14.86
C ASN A 59 6.35 -2.53 -15.69
N PHE A 60 6.00 -1.25 -15.62
CA PHE A 60 5.00 -0.60 -16.46
C PHE A 60 5.68 0.37 -17.42
N PHE A 61 5.32 0.28 -18.70
CA PHE A 61 5.85 1.11 -19.78
C PHE A 61 4.72 1.92 -20.41
N GLY A 62 4.79 3.24 -20.26
CA GLY A 62 3.79 4.18 -20.75
C GLY A 62 2.38 3.91 -20.21
N THR A 63 1.38 4.36 -20.96
CA THR A 63 -0.03 4.08 -20.66
C THR A 63 -0.42 2.67 -21.07
N VAL A 64 -0.90 1.88 -20.11
CA VAL A 64 -1.40 0.52 -20.32
C VAL A 64 -2.46 0.18 -19.26
N SER A 65 -3.44 -0.65 -19.61
CA SER A 65 -4.48 -1.11 -18.68
C SER A 65 -4.43 -2.62 -18.50
N LEU A 66 -4.50 -3.08 -17.24
CA LEU A 66 -4.82 -4.45 -16.87
C LEU A 66 -6.13 -4.47 -16.09
N ASN A 67 -7.21 -4.85 -16.77
CA ASN A 67 -8.55 -4.87 -16.25
C ASN A 67 -9.09 -6.30 -16.22
N THR A 68 -9.52 -6.74 -15.04
CA THR A 68 -10.12 -8.06 -14.82
C THR A 68 -11.64 -7.99 -14.66
N ILE A 69 -12.23 -6.79 -14.68
CA ILE A 69 -13.67 -6.58 -14.55
C ILE A 69 -14.36 -6.97 -15.86
N ASP A 70 -15.30 -7.91 -15.75
CA ASP A 70 -16.20 -8.28 -16.84
C ASP A 70 -17.16 -7.10 -17.12
N PRO A 71 -17.17 -6.57 -18.35
CA PRO A 71 -17.96 -5.36 -18.68
C PRO A 71 -19.47 -5.60 -18.69
N VAL A 72 -19.93 -6.87 -18.74
CA VAL A 72 -21.35 -7.24 -18.71
C VAL A 72 -21.85 -7.33 -17.27
N THR A 73 -21.06 -7.96 -16.39
CA THR A 73 -21.48 -8.19 -14.99
C THR A 73 -21.03 -7.09 -14.04
N GLY A 74 -20.02 -6.31 -14.40
CA GLY A 74 -19.36 -5.34 -13.52
C GLY A 74 -18.55 -5.98 -12.39
N LYS A 75 -18.34 -7.30 -12.42
CA LYS A 75 -17.58 -8.05 -11.42
C LYS A 75 -16.23 -8.46 -11.95
N SER A 76 -15.26 -8.63 -11.06
CA SER A 76 -13.97 -9.20 -11.45
C SER A 76 -14.15 -10.65 -11.89
N SER A 77 -13.45 -11.02 -12.97
CA SER A 77 -13.29 -12.40 -13.44
C SER A 77 -12.34 -13.19 -12.54
N LEU A 78 -11.57 -12.51 -11.68
CA LEU A 78 -10.71 -13.11 -10.69
C LEU A 78 -11.29 -12.89 -9.29
N ASP A 79 -11.22 -13.90 -8.45
CA ASP A 79 -11.36 -13.70 -7.01
C ASP A 79 -10.19 -12.84 -6.50
N GLN A 80 -8.98 -13.13 -6.99
CA GLN A 80 -7.75 -12.48 -6.53
C GLN A 80 -6.71 -12.34 -7.65
N LEU A 81 -6.15 -11.13 -7.76
CA LEU A 81 -4.91 -10.85 -8.47
C LEU A 81 -3.78 -10.69 -7.45
N VAL A 82 -2.74 -11.52 -7.57
CA VAL A 82 -1.61 -11.53 -6.63
C VAL A 82 -0.35 -11.06 -7.34
N LEU A 83 0.28 -10.02 -6.83
CA LEU A 83 1.57 -9.51 -7.26
C LEU A 83 2.65 -9.96 -6.28
N ASN A 84 3.38 -11.02 -6.65
CA ASN A 84 4.52 -11.53 -5.90
C ASN A 84 5.79 -10.90 -6.47
N THR A 85 6.07 -9.65 -6.09
CA THR A 85 7.26 -8.92 -6.55
C THR A 85 7.76 -7.96 -5.48
N PRO A 86 9.08 -7.78 -5.31
CA PRO A 86 9.60 -6.77 -4.39
C PRO A 86 9.41 -5.35 -4.92
N ALA A 87 9.22 -5.15 -6.23
CA ALA A 87 9.05 -3.83 -6.81
C ALA A 87 8.09 -3.73 -7.99
N ILE A 88 7.40 -2.59 -8.08
CA ILE A 88 6.70 -2.11 -9.26
C ILE A 88 7.42 -0.88 -9.81
N TYR A 89 7.92 -0.96 -11.03
CA TYR A 89 8.68 0.11 -11.67
C TYR A 89 7.92 0.77 -12.82
N GLY A 90 8.05 2.08 -12.95
CA GLY A 90 7.49 2.87 -14.04
C GLY A 90 8.57 3.36 -15.01
N TYR A 91 8.25 3.33 -16.28
CA TYR A 91 8.92 4.06 -17.36
C TYR A 91 7.87 4.75 -18.21
N GLY A 92 8.09 6.01 -18.57
CA GLY A 92 7.12 6.83 -19.30
C GLY A 92 7.14 8.28 -18.85
N GLU A 93 6.41 9.10 -19.60
CA GLU A 93 6.32 10.54 -19.42
C GLU A 93 5.27 10.92 -18.37
N ALA A 94 5.25 12.18 -17.95
CA ALA A 94 4.36 12.66 -16.90
C ALA A 94 2.86 12.45 -17.21
N GLY A 95 2.50 12.39 -18.50
CA GLY A 95 1.13 12.14 -18.97
C GLY A 95 0.73 10.66 -19.02
N ASP A 96 1.65 9.73 -18.79
CA ASP A 96 1.36 8.31 -18.88
C ASP A 96 0.65 7.78 -17.63
N VAL A 97 -0.36 6.94 -17.83
CA VAL A 97 -1.26 6.47 -16.77
C VAL A 97 -1.44 4.94 -16.80
N PRO A 98 -0.44 4.15 -16.39
CA PRO A 98 -0.62 2.71 -16.20
C PRO A 98 -1.68 2.43 -15.13
N THR A 99 -2.62 1.53 -15.43
CA THR A 99 -3.77 1.26 -14.57
C THR A 99 -3.99 -0.25 -14.39
N ILE A 100 -4.17 -0.68 -13.13
CA ILE A 100 -4.69 -2.01 -12.79
C ILE A 100 -6.11 -1.82 -12.25
N THR A 101 -7.07 -2.59 -12.75
CA THR A 101 -8.45 -2.65 -12.23
C THR A 101 -8.83 -4.10 -11.94
N THR A 102 -9.14 -4.42 -10.67
CA THR A 102 -9.47 -5.78 -10.25
C THR A 102 -10.44 -5.82 -9.07
N GLY A 103 -10.89 -7.01 -8.65
CA GLY A 103 -11.67 -7.18 -7.42
C GLY A 103 -10.78 -7.05 -6.18
N THR A 104 -10.07 -8.12 -5.84
CA THR A 104 -9.06 -8.09 -4.77
C THR A 104 -7.65 -8.09 -5.34
N LEU A 105 -6.81 -7.14 -4.91
CA LEU A 105 -5.39 -7.13 -5.19
C LEU A 105 -4.58 -7.49 -3.94
N TYR A 106 -3.72 -8.49 -4.04
CA TYR A 106 -2.64 -8.71 -3.08
C TYR A 106 -1.34 -8.22 -3.68
N TRP A 107 -0.62 -7.34 -2.99
CA TRP A 107 0.78 -7.12 -3.26
C TRP A 107 1.56 -7.77 -2.12
N ASN A 108 2.18 -8.91 -2.39
CA ASN A 108 2.83 -9.70 -1.36
C ASN A 108 4.22 -9.18 -1.02
N GLY A 109 5.05 -8.91 -2.03
CA GLY A 109 6.51 -8.92 -1.87
C GLY A 109 7.05 -10.30 -2.21
N VAL A 110 8.34 -10.55 -1.98
CA VAL A 110 8.94 -11.87 -2.20
C VAL A 110 9.89 -12.19 -1.06
N ILE A 111 9.74 -13.39 -0.47
CA ILE A 111 10.72 -13.95 0.45
C ILE A 111 11.61 -14.91 -0.31
N GLY A 112 12.92 -14.78 -0.13
CA GLY A 112 13.90 -15.68 -0.73
C GLY A 112 15.19 -15.66 0.06
N ASN A 113 16.18 -16.42 -0.41
CA ASN A 113 17.50 -16.43 0.21
C ASN A 113 18.21 -15.09 -0.10
N VAL A 114 18.38 -14.24 0.92
CA VAL A 114 18.98 -12.92 0.79
C VAL A 114 20.50 -12.93 0.94
N VAL A 115 21.06 -14.00 1.51
CA VAL A 115 22.51 -14.19 1.65
C VAL A 115 22.87 -15.60 1.18
N ALA A 116 23.07 -15.76 -0.12
CA ALA A 116 23.59 -17.02 -0.65
C ALA A 116 25.09 -17.18 -0.27
N PRO A 117 25.56 -18.36 0.18
CA PRO A 117 24.86 -19.65 0.29
C PRO A 117 24.32 -19.96 1.70
N LEU A 118 24.20 -18.98 2.60
CA LEU A 118 23.92 -19.18 4.03
C LEU A 118 22.45 -19.48 4.37
N ASP A 119 21.61 -19.78 3.38
CA ASP A 119 20.15 -20.04 3.51
C ASP A 119 19.41 -19.09 4.47
N GLN A 120 19.82 -17.82 4.47
CA GLN A 120 19.18 -16.78 5.25
C GLN A 120 18.01 -16.21 4.45
N TYR A 121 16.79 -16.54 4.88
CA TYR A 121 15.57 -16.06 4.22
C TYR A 121 15.15 -14.68 4.73
N GLY A 122 14.82 -13.80 3.80
CA GLY A 122 14.35 -12.44 4.08
C GLY A 122 13.57 -11.87 2.91
N SER A 123 13.14 -10.62 3.03
CA SER A 123 12.57 -9.90 1.89
C SER A 123 13.63 -9.75 0.80
N LEU A 124 13.34 -10.24 -0.42
CA LEU A 124 14.25 -10.05 -1.53
C LEU A 124 14.33 -8.56 -1.88
N PRO A 125 15.54 -8.04 -2.16
CA PRO A 125 15.67 -6.67 -2.65
C PRO A 125 15.09 -6.56 -4.07
N PRO A 126 14.59 -5.37 -4.46
CA PRO A 126 14.27 -5.07 -5.85
C PRO A 126 15.45 -5.31 -6.80
N GLY A 127 15.14 -5.64 -8.06
CA GLY A 127 16.16 -5.62 -9.12
C GLY A 127 16.70 -4.20 -9.37
N PRO A 128 17.86 -4.06 -10.05
CA PRO A 128 18.43 -2.75 -10.33
C PRO A 128 17.53 -1.91 -11.25
N VAL A 129 17.55 -0.58 -11.06
CA VAL A 129 16.98 0.38 -12.00
C VAL A 129 17.74 0.31 -13.32
N VAL A 130 17.00 0.32 -14.43
CA VAL A 130 17.58 0.30 -15.78
C VAL A 130 17.58 1.71 -16.35
N GLN A 131 18.75 2.21 -16.73
CA GLN A 131 18.87 3.52 -17.37
C GLN A 131 18.04 3.56 -18.66
N ASN A 132 17.27 4.63 -18.86
CA ASN A 132 16.29 4.75 -19.96
C ASN A 132 15.30 3.57 -20.00
N GLY A 133 14.84 3.15 -18.81
CA GLY A 133 13.99 1.97 -18.64
C GLY A 133 13.26 1.98 -17.30
N PRO A 134 12.76 0.83 -16.83
CA PRO A 134 11.96 0.75 -15.61
C PRO A 134 12.66 1.37 -14.39
N GLY A 135 11.91 2.23 -13.69
CA GLY A 135 12.37 2.93 -12.49
C GLY A 135 12.82 4.37 -12.76
N THR A 136 12.82 4.81 -14.02
CA THR A 136 13.20 6.19 -14.41
C THR A 136 12.03 7.02 -14.95
N GLY A 137 10.80 6.53 -14.85
CA GLY A 137 9.61 7.22 -15.34
C GLY A 137 9.13 8.38 -14.46
N SER A 138 8.09 9.06 -14.95
CA SER A 138 7.42 10.16 -14.23
C SER A 138 5.88 10.10 -14.31
N GLY A 139 5.31 9.03 -14.84
CA GLY A 139 3.87 8.85 -14.98
C GLY A 139 3.13 8.65 -13.66
N THR A 140 1.83 8.34 -13.76
CA THR A 140 0.93 8.09 -12.63
C THR A 140 0.45 6.65 -12.62
N LEU A 141 0.83 5.87 -11.61
CA LEU A 141 0.31 4.51 -11.43
C LEU A 141 -1.05 4.56 -10.74
N ASN A 142 -2.06 3.94 -11.36
CA ASN A 142 -3.37 3.73 -10.76
C ASN A 142 -3.58 2.25 -10.43
N ILE A 143 -3.96 1.97 -9.20
CA ILE A 143 -4.47 0.66 -8.78
C ILE A 143 -5.88 0.85 -8.25
N ASN A 144 -6.86 0.28 -8.94
CA ASN A 144 -8.27 0.33 -8.60
C ASN A 144 -8.73 -1.08 -8.21
N ALA A 145 -9.20 -1.23 -6.98
CA ALA A 145 -9.70 -2.50 -6.48
C ALA A 145 -10.91 -2.30 -5.55
N GLU A 146 -11.58 -3.39 -5.22
CA GLU A 146 -12.46 -3.44 -4.05
C GLU A 146 -11.60 -3.45 -2.79
N HIS A 147 -10.67 -4.41 -2.73
CA HIS A 147 -9.73 -4.62 -1.62
C HIS A 147 -8.28 -4.53 -2.12
N ILE A 148 -7.44 -3.77 -1.42
CA ILE A 148 -5.98 -3.81 -1.61
C ILE A 148 -5.34 -4.35 -0.34
N VAL A 149 -4.56 -5.42 -0.47
CA VAL A 149 -3.91 -6.10 0.66
C VAL A 149 -2.40 -6.10 0.48
N PHE A 150 -1.69 -5.50 1.43
CA PHE A 150 -0.24 -5.64 1.56
C PHE A 150 0.09 -6.87 2.39
N GLY A 151 0.48 -7.94 1.72
CA GLY A 151 0.90 -9.19 2.34
C GLY A 151 0.40 -10.42 1.60
N TYR A 152 0.19 -11.48 2.38
CA TYR A 152 -0.07 -12.82 1.87
C TYR A 152 -1.48 -12.95 1.31
N ASN A 153 -1.65 -13.73 0.25
CA ASN A 153 -2.99 -14.14 -0.18
C ASN A 153 -3.62 -15.14 0.80
N ASP A 154 -4.89 -15.50 0.57
CA ASP A 154 -5.66 -16.38 1.44
C ASP A 154 -5.11 -17.81 1.58
N THR A 155 -4.36 -18.30 0.60
CA THR A 155 -3.78 -19.64 0.57
C THR A 155 -2.35 -19.70 1.09
N GLU A 156 -1.68 -18.55 1.21
CA GLU A 156 -0.30 -18.48 1.66
C GLU A 156 -0.24 -18.52 3.19
N ARG A 157 0.69 -19.33 3.70
CA ARG A 157 0.97 -19.36 5.14
C ARG A 157 1.65 -18.06 5.55
N LYS A 158 0.91 -17.21 6.27
CA LYS A 158 1.42 -15.98 6.88
C LYS A 158 2.63 -16.29 7.76
N ARG A 159 3.78 -15.69 7.45
CA ARG A 159 4.99 -15.74 8.29
C ARG A 159 5.01 -14.53 9.22
N LYS A 160 5.30 -14.76 10.51
CA LYS A 160 5.28 -13.73 11.56
C LYS A 160 6.67 -13.17 11.89
N ASP A 161 7.71 -13.85 11.42
CA ASP A 161 9.13 -13.58 11.68
C ASP A 161 9.82 -12.80 10.55
N THR A 162 9.21 -12.76 9.36
CA THR A 162 9.81 -12.16 8.16
C THR A 162 9.03 -10.93 7.72
N THR A 163 9.74 -9.87 7.34
CA THR A 163 9.14 -8.68 6.70
C THR A 163 9.01 -8.90 5.20
N LEU A 164 7.99 -8.28 4.62
CA LEU A 164 7.78 -8.21 3.18
C LEU A 164 7.82 -6.75 2.74
N ASP A 165 8.92 -6.37 2.10
CA ASP A 165 9.15 -5.01 1.65
C ASP A 165 8.74 -4.86 0.19
N ARG A 166 8.15 -3.70 -0.13
CA ARG A 166 7.62 -3.36 -1.45
C ARG A 166 8.10 -1.98 -1.85
N LEU A 167 8.53 -1.84 -3.09
CA LEU A 167 8.95 -0.58 -3.67
C LEU A 167 8.09 -0.25 -4.90
N SER A 168 7.56 0.97 -4.97
CA SER A 168 7.11 1.59 -6.20
C SER A 168 8.08 2.70 -6.58
N LEU A 169 8.63 2.66 -7.80
CA LEU A 169 9.65 3.60 -8.27
C LEU A 169 9.39 4.01 -9.72
N GLY A 170 9.74 5.23 -10.12
CA GLY A 170 9.55 5.72 -11.49
C GLY A 170 8.13 6.25 -11.75
N PHE A 171 7.43 6.70 -10.70
CA PHE A 171 6.13 7.35 -10.80
C PHE A 171 6.15 8.68 -10.05
N SER A 172 5.64 9.75 -10.66
CA SER A 172 5.44 11.01 -9.94
C SER A 172 4.34 10.87 -8.89
N THR A 173 3.32 10.06 -9.18
CA THR A 173 2.19 9.77 -8.30
C THR A 173 1.79 8.30 -8.37
N VAL A 174 1.46 7.73 -7.21
CA VAL A 174 0.77 6.44 -7.11
C VAL A 174 -0.59 6.66 -6.46
N ASN A 175 -1.65 6.23 -7.13
CA ASN A 175 -3.01 6.22 -6.61
C ASN A 175 -3.43 4.80 -6.27
N LEU A 176 -3.75 4.56 -5.00
CA LEU A 176 -4.30 3.29 -4.53
C LEU A 176 -5.76 3.51 -4.15
N THR A 177 -6.67 3.07 -5.02
CA THR A 177 -8.12 3.22 -4.85
C THR A 177 -8.72 1.88 -4.44
N ALA A 178 -9.33 1.83 -3.26
CA ALA A 178 -10.08 0.69 -2.76
C ALA A 178 -11.51 1.12 -2.44
N SER A 179 -12.53 0.45 -2.98
CA SER A 179 -13.92 0.80 -2.68
C SER A 179 -14.38 0.32 -1.30
N ASP A 180 -13.70 -0.65 -0.69
CA ASP A 180 -13.99 -1.13 0.66
C ASP A 180 -12.82 -0.92 1.63
N ARG A 181 -11.62 -1.45 1.37
CA ARG A 181 -10.47 -1.22 2.27
C ARG A 181 -9.09 -1.37 1.63
N ILE A 182 -8.14 -0.64 2.21
CA ILE A 182 -6.70 -0.92 2.11
C ILE A 182 -6.28 -1.54 3.43
N THR A 183 -5.65 -2.71 3.39
CA THR A 183 -5.24 -3.44 4.60
C THR A 183 -3.87 -4.08 4.46
N SER A 184 -3.34 -4.56 5.58
CA SER A 184 -2.12 -5.36 5.63
C SER A 184 -2.30 -6.55 6.57
N ASN A 185 -1.65 -7.68 6.28
CA ASN A 185 -1.89 -8.93 7.03
C ASN A 185 -0.64 -9.64 7.53
N GLY A 186 0.45 -8.90 7.65
CA GLY A 186 1.73 -9.39 8.13
C GLY A 186 2.64 -8.25 8.57
N LYS A 187 3.95 -8.51 8.56
CA LYS A 187 4.96 -7.48 8.74
C LYS A 187 5.51 -7.04 7.39
N GLY A 188 5.68 -5.74 7.18
CA GLY A 188 6.27 -5.29 5.92
C GLY A 188 6.27 -3.79 5.72
N SER A 189 6.69 -3.41 4.53
CA SER A 189 6.68 -2.01 4.10
C SER A 189 6.12 -1.83 2.69
N LEU A 190 5.66 -0.61 2.42
CA LEU A 190 5.47 -0.06 1.09
C LEU A 190 6.23 1.26 1.04
N SER A 191 7.14 1.39 0.08
CA SER A 191 7.85 2.63 -0.21
C SER A 191 7.49 3.12 -1.61
N VAL A 192 7.14 4.39 -1.76
CA VAL A 192 6.77 5.01 -3.03
C VAL A 192 7.69 6.20 -3.29
N TYR A 193 8.41 6.14 -4.41
CA TYR A 193 9.34 7.17 -4.82
C TYR A 193 9.23 7.44 -6.33
N GLN A 194 9.61 8.63 -6.76
CA GLN A 194 9.74 8.91 -8.20
C GLN A 194 11.13 8.55 -8.69
N ALA A 195 12.16 9.01 -7.99
CA ALA A 195 13.54 8.93 -8.46
C ALA A 195 14.44 8.24 -7.42
N GLN A 196 15.38 7.46 -7.95
CA GLN A 196 16.50 6.90 -7.22
C GLN A 196 17.75 7.71 -7.57
N GLY A 197 18.46 8.20 -6.54
CA GLY A 197 19.74 8.88 -6.68
C GLY A 197 20.92 7.92 -6.56
N ASP A 198 22.10 8.49 -6.29
CA ASP A 198 23.33 7.71 -6.22
C ASP A 198 23.38 6.77 -5.01
N TYR A 199 24.14 5.69 -5.16
CA TYR A 199 24.48 4.80 -4.04
C TYR A 199 25.59 5.42 -3.22
N VAL A 200 25.38 5.53 -1.90
CA VAL A 200 26.42 5.91 -0.95
C VAL A 200 26.75 4.72 -0.06
N GLU A 201 28.03 4.35 -0.01
CA GLU A 201 28.50 3.24 0.81
C GLU A 201 28.07 3.40 2.28
N GLY A 202 27.53 2.33 2.86
CA GLY A 202 26.99 2.31 4.22
C GLY A 202 25.64 3.02 4.41
N ARG A 203 25.11 3.73 3.40
CA ARG A 203 23.79 4.39 3.44
C ARG A 203 22.79 3.83 2.43
N GLY A 204 23.26 3.24 1.34
CA GLY A 204 22.41 2.76 0.26
C GLY A 204 22.06 3.84 -0.75
N TYR A 205 21.04 3.57 -1.57
CA TYR A 205 20.50 4.55 -2.50
C TYR A 205 19.67 5.61 -1.79
N SER A 206 19.80 6.87 -2.19
CA SER A 206 18.84 7.91 -1.84
C SER A 206 17.60 7.82 -2.72
N TYR A 207 16.43 8.13 -2.17
CA TYR A 207 15.18 8.19 -2.93
C TYR A 207 14.49 9.54 -2.72
N SER A 208 13.73 10.00 -3.73
CA SER A 208 13.05 11.29 -3.68
C SER A 208 11.79 11.32 -4.54
N GLY A 209 10.92 12.28 -4.26
CA GLY A 209 9.64 12.46 -4.96
C GLY A 209 8.68 11.28 -4.77
N GLY A 210 7.64 11.22 -5.60
CA GLY A 210 6.62 10.17 -5.52
C GLY A 210 5.54 10.52 -4.49
N ALA A 211 4.47 11.15 -4.95
CA ALA A 211 3.27 11.35 -4.16
C ALA A 211 2.48 10.04 -4.04
N LEU A 212 1.85 9.81 -2.89
CA LEU A 212 0.98 8.66 -2.66
C LEU A 212 -0.40 9.14 -2.25
N ASN A 213 -1.42 8.69 -2.98
CA ASN A 213 -2.81 8.95 -2.65
C ASN A 213 -3.50 7.63 -2.29
N LEU A 214 -3.99 7.54 -1.06
CA LEU A 214 -4.79 6.41 -0.58
C LEU A 214 -6.27 6.80 -0.65
N ILE A 215 -7.05 6.11 -1.47
CA ILE A 215 -8.44 6.48 -1.77
C ILE A 215 -9.31 5.31 -1.33
N THR A 216 -9.69 5.29 -0.06
CA THR A 216 -10.35 4.15 0.59
C THR A 216 -11.22 4.62 1.73
N PRO A 217 -12.40 4.03 1.99
CA PRO A 217 -13.20 4.40 3.16
C PRO A 217 -12.59 3.88 4.47
N LEU A 218 -11.72 2.85 4.39
CA LEU A 218 -10.98 2.31 5.52
C LEU A 218 -9.53 1.97 5.16
N LEU A 219 -8.59 2.49 5.95
CA LEU A 219 -7.21 1.99 6.03
C LEU A 219 -7.06 1.22 7.36
N THR A 220 -6.61 -0.03 7.29
CA THR A 220 -6.53 -0.90 8.49
C THR A 220 -5.41 -1.95 8.37
N GLY A 221 -5.32 -2.85 9.35
CA GLY A 221 -4.49 -4.04 9.32
C GLY A 221 -5.19 -5.19 10.03
N GLU A 222 -4.86 -6.42 9.65
CA GLU A 222 -5.29 -7.60 10.39
C GLU A 222 -4.59 -7.69 11.76
N ALA A 223 -5.09 -8.57 12.62
CA ALA A 223 -4.64 -8.69 14.00
C ALA A 223 -3.11 -8.89 14.12
N GLY A 224 -2.45 -7.99 14.83
CA GLY A 224 -1.00 -8.00 15.06
C GLY A 224 -0.13 -7.73 13.83
N SER A 225 -0.71 -7.25 12.71
CA SER A 225 0.07 -6.78 11.55
C SER A 225 0.89 -5.54 11.90
N VAL A 226 2.03 -5.36 11.22
CA VAL A 226 2.90 -4.19 11.40
C VAL A 226 3.37 -3.71 10.03
N THR A 227 2.87 -2.56 9.61
CA THR A 227 3.15 -2.04 8.27
C THR A 227 3.69 -0.63 8.31
N THR A 228 4.74 -0.37 7.55
CA THR A 228 5.25 0.98 7.31
C THR A 228 4.97 1.39 5.87
N ILE A 229 4.28 2.51 5.67
CA ILE A 229 4.03 3.12 4.36
C ILE A 229 4.84 4.40 4.28
N THR A 230 5.70 4.52 3.27
CA THR A 230 6.55 5.69 3.04
C THR A 230 6.29 6.27 1.66
N ALA A 231 6.01 7.57 1.60
CA ALA A 231 5.98 8.34 0.36
C ALA A 231 7.14 9.34 0.36
N GLY A 232 7.93 9.39 -0.70
CA GLY A 232 8.99 10.40 -0.81
C GLY A 232 8.46 11.82 -1.05
N GLY A 233 7.22 11.95 -1.52
CA GLY A 233 6.48 13.20 -1.64
C GLY A 233 5.36 13.34 -0.60
N ALA A 234 4.28 14.02 -0.99
CA ALA A 234 3.09 14.16 -0.18
C ALA A 234 2.30 12.84 -0.08
N LEU A 235 1.74 12.58 1.10
CA LEU A 235 0.76 11.51 1.33
C LEU A 235 -0.62 12.12 1.58
N THR A 236 -1.59 11.76 0.76
CA THR A 236 -3.00 12.12 0.98
C THR A 236 -3.82 10.85 1.21
N MET A 237 -4.89 10.96 1.98
CA MET A 237 -5.81 9.86 2.20
C MET A 237 -7.25 10.37 2.28
N ARG A 238 -8.10 9.86 1.40
CA ARG A 238 -9.50 10.29 1.30
C ARG A 238 -10.47 9.14 1.16
N ALA A 239 -11.68 9.31 1.67
CA ALA A 239 -12.76 8.39 1.38
C ALA A 239 -13.26 8.59 -0.07
N PRO A 240 -13.56 7.52 -0.83
CA PRO A 240 -14.26 7.67 -2.11
C PRO A 240 -15.64 8.31 -1.89
N ALA A 241 -16.06 9.19 -2.79
CA ALA A 241 -17.36 9.85 -2.68
C ALA A 241 -18.51 8.82 -2.65
N GLY A 242 -19.37 8.92 -1.64
CA GLY A 242 -20.51 8.01 -1.47
C GLY A 242 -20.14 6.59 -1.02
N ALA A 243 -18.89 6.34 -0.62
CA ALA A 243 -18.50 5.05 -0.06
C ALA A 243 -19.27 4.75 1.23
N ALA A 244 -19.64 3.48 1.41
CA ALA A 244 -20.22 3.01 2.66
C ALA A 244 -19.20 3.09 3.80
N VAL A 245 -19.68 3.20 5.03
CA VAL A 245 -18.82 3.11 6.21
C VAL A 245 -18.37 1.67 6.37
N VAL A 246 -17.05 1.46 6.42
CA VAL A 246 -16.43 0.16 6.60
C VAL A 246 -15.74 0.12 7.96
N THR A 247 -15.93 -0.98 8.71
CA THR A 247 -15.33 -1.18 10.03
C THR A 247 -14.44 -2.42 10.07
N THR A 248 -13.71 -2.56 11.16
CA THR A 248 -12.79 -3.66 11.42
C THR A 248 -12.83 -4.04 12.90
N ASP A 249 -12.87 -5.34 13.16
CA ASP A 249 -12.78 -5.90 14.51
C ASP A 249 -11.38 -6.46 14.81
N ALA A 250 -10.44 -6.33 13.86
CA ALA A 250 -9.06 -6.75 14.05
C ALA A 250 -8.40 -5.96 15.19
N LEU A 251 -7.72 -6.66 16.09
CA LEU A 251 -7.07 -6.09 17.27
C LEU A 251 -5.56 -6.00 17.12
N GLY A 252 -4.98 -4.88 17.56
CA GLY A 252 -3.52 -4.76 17.76
C GLY A 252 -2.70 -4.58 16.49
N ALA A 253 -3.32 -4.17 15.38
CA ALA A 253 -2.60 -3.81 14.16
C ALA A 253 -1.80 -2.51 14.36
N GLN A 254 -0.66 -2.38 13.69
CA GLN A 254 0.20 -1.21 13.74
C GLN A 254 0.48 -0.66 12.34
N ILE A 255 0.24 0.63 12.14
CA ILE A 255 0.58 1.33 10.91
C ILE A 255 1.49 2.50 11.24
N ARG A 256 2.60 2.59 10.51
CA ARG A 256 3.47 3.77 10.46
C ARG A 256 3.38 4.40 9.07
N LEU A 257 3.14 5.70 9.02
CA LEU A 257 3.10 6.51 7.82
C LEU A 257 4.28 7.48 7.86
N ASN A 258 5.08 7.53 6.80
CA ASN A 258 6.16 8.49 6.63
C ASN A 258 5.95 9.24 5.31
N ALA A 259 6.05 10.57 5.32
CA ALA A 259 5.93 11.37 4.10
C ALA A 259 6.70 12.68 4.19
N ALA A 260 6.86 13.36 3.06
CA ALA A 260 7.30 14.76 3.09
C ALA A 260 6.23 15.64 3.77
N SER A 261 4.95 15.36 3.55
CA SER A 261 3.81 16.01 4.23
C SER A 261 2.57 15.12 4.20
N ILE A 262 1.66 15.32 5.14
CA ILE A 262 0.38 14.60 5.26
C ILE A 262 -0.73 15.65 5.43
N THR A 263 -1.17 16.29 4.35
CA THR A 263 -1.99 17.52 4.44
C THR A 263 -3.48 17.35 4.13
N GLN A 264 -3.89 16.16 3.69
CA GLN A 264 -5.27 15.84 3.32
C GLN A 264 -5.64 14.44 3.82
N PHE A 265 -5.91 14.34 5.12
CA PHE A 265 -6.48 13.14 5.72
C PHE A 265 -7.97 13.36 5.94
N ASP A 266 -8.83 12.67 5.20
CA ASP A 266 -10.31 12.76 5.29
C ASP A 266 -10.96 11.38 5.11
N THR A 267 -10.37 10.37 5.76
CA THR A 267 -10.88 9.00 5.79
C THR A 267 -10.77 8.38 7.20
N THR A 268 -11.17 7.11 7.33
CA THR A 268 -11.03 6.32 8.55
C THR A 268 -9.74 5.50 8.54
N ILE A 269 -8.95 5.62 9.60
CA ILE A 269 -7.94 4.62 9.99
C ILE A 269 -8.48 3.84 11.18
N GLY A 270 -8.72 2.54 10.98
CA GLY A 270 -9.23 1.65 12.02
C GLY A 270 -8.15 0.70 12.51
N LEU A 271 -7.70 0.87 13.75
CA LEU A 271 -6.63 0.09 14.38
C LEU A 271 -7.00 -0.17 15.85
N SER A 272 -8.11 -0.87 16.08
CA SER A 272 -8.64 -1.19 17.40
C SER A 272 -7.54 -1.75 18.33
N SER A 273 -7.32 -1.11 19.49
CA SER A 273 -6.23 -1.46 20.44
C SER A 273 -4.84 -1.55 19.80
N GLY A 274 -4.64 -0.85 18.70
CA GLY A 274 -3.44 -0.89 17.87
C GLY A 274 -2.56 0.34 18.06
N ARG A 275 -1.72 0.62 17.06
CA ARG A 275 -0.85 1.80 17.07
C ARG A 275 -0.80 2.47 15.71
N LEU A 276 -0.98 3.78 15.71
CA LEU A 276 -0.76 4.64 14.56
C LEU A 276 0.43 5.55 14.82
N THR A 277 1.37 5.61 13.88
CA THR A 277 2.43 6.61 13.87
C THR A 277 2.39 7.36 12.55
N MET A 278 2.34 8.68 12.57
CA MET A 278 2.48 9.53 11.40
C MET A 278 3.70 10.43 11.57
N ASN A 279 4.67 10.28 10.68
CA ASN A 279 5.86 11.12 10.62
C ASN A 279 5.85 11.92 9.33
N ALA A 280 6.03 13.23 9.44
CA ALA A 280 6.21 14.10 8.29
C ALA A 280 7.40 15.02 8.48
N THR A 281 8.06 15.38 7.38
CA THR A 281 9.02 16.50 7.43
C THR A 281 8.28 17.82 7.58
N GLY A 282 7.31 18.08 6.72
CA GLY A 282 6.38 19.21 6.79
C GLY A 282 5.11 18.90 7.58
N ASP A 283 4.01 19.55 7.22
CA ASP A 283 2.77 19.54 7.99
C ASP A 283 2.08 18.15 8.05
N ILE A 284 1.41 17.90 9.19
CA ILE A 284 0.40 16.87 9.37
C ILE A 284 -0.94 17.55 9.63
N VAL A 285 -1.94 17.24 8.81
CA VAL A 285 -3.30 17.80 8.90
C VAL A 285 -4.33 16.67 8.91
N LEU A 286 -4.97 16.47 10.05
CA LEU A 286 -6.19 15.67 10.15
C LEU A 286 -7.37 16.58 9.77
N ALA A 287 -7.87 16.45 8.53
CA ALA A 287 -8.96 17.28 8.03
C ALA A 287 -10.30 16.94 8.70
N SER A 288 -11.32 17.78 8.51
CA SER A 288 -12.61 17.66 9.21
C SER A 288 -13.32 16.30 9.07
N GLY A 289 -13.06 15.53 8.01
CA GLY A 289 -13.62 14.17 7.81
C GLY A 289 -12.79 13.03 8.43
N SER A 290 -11.66 13.34 9.04
CA SER A 290 -10.73 12.36 9.61
C SER A 290 -11.33 11.57 10.77
N LYS A 291 -11.19 10.24 10.74
CA LYS A 291 -11.50 9.38 11.89
C LYS A 291 -10.34 8.45 12.19
N LEU A 292 -9.70 8.63 13.32
CA LEU A 292 -8.75 7.67 13.90
C LEU A 292 -9.51 6.84 14.94
N ASP A 293 -9.76 5.57 14.66
CA ASP A 293 -10.48 4.65 15.55
C ASP A 293 -9.50 3.59 16.08
N LEU A 294 -8.97 3.87 17.28
CA LEU A 294 -8.04 3.02 18.01
C LEU A 294 -8.65 2.52 19.33
N ALA A 295 -9.95 2.73 19.53
CA ALA A 295 -10.62 2.40 20.77
C ALA A 295 -10.54 0.91 21.11
N GLY A 296 -10.60 0.61 22.40
CA GLY A 296 -10.76 -0.73 22.93
C GLY A 296 -12.04 -1.39 22.41
N ARG A 297 -12.08 -2.72 22.46
CA ARG A 297 -13.20 -3.55 22.02
C ARG A 297 -13.63 -4.49 23.14
N ALA A 298 -14.93 -4.73 23.21
CA ALA A 298 -15.48 -5.84 23.96
C ALA A 298 -15.39 -7.11 23.10
N VAL A 299 -14.60 -8.08 23.54
CA VAL A 299 -14.44 -9.39 22.89
C VAL A 299 -15.27 -10.39 23.66
N GLN A 300 -16.29 -10.93 23.00
CA GLN A 300 -17.09 -12.02 23.56
C GLN A 300 -16.34 -13.34 23.43
N LEU A 301 -16.05 -13.97 24.57
CA LEU A 301 -15.62 -15.35 24.68
C LEU A 301 -16.83 -16.22 25.09
N ILE A 302 -16.68 -17.54 25.01
CA ILE A 302 -17.78 -18.50 25.25
C ILE A 302 -18.47 -18.27 26.61
N ASP A 303 -17.70 -17.93 27.64
CA ASP A 303 -18.17 -17.81 29.03
C ASP A 303 -18.03 -16.41 29.64
N GLN A 304 -17.44 -15.45 28.92
CA GLN A 304 -17.09 -14.13 29.47
C GLN A 304 -16.89 -13.08 28.39
N THR A 305 -17.11 -11.81 28.74
CA THR A 305 -16.69 -10.66 27.92
C THR A 305 -15.37 -10.13 28.44
N ARG A 306 -14.37 -10.03 27.56
CA ARG A 306 -13.08 -9.37 27.85
C ARG A 306 -13.04 -8.02 27.16
N TYR A 307 -12.37 -7.05 27.79
CA TYR A 307 -12.25 -5.70 27.26
C TYR A 307 -10.78 -5.40 26.97
N SER A 308 -10.48 -4.97 25.75
CA SER A 308 -9.13 -4.53 25.39
C SER A 308 -8.90 -3.06 25.75
N TRP A 309 -7.62 -2.69 25.89
CA TRP A 309 -7.16 -1.32 26.12
C TRP A 309 -7.36 -0.44 24.87
N GLY A 310 -7.31 0.87 25.05
CA GLY A 310 -7.21 1.82 23.93
C GLY A 310 -5.85 1.75 23.26
N GLY A 311 -5.79 2.13 21.99
CA GLY A 311 -4.56 2.14 21.18
C GLY A 311 -3.82 3.49 21.18
N ASP A 312 -2.63 3.50 20.60
CA ASP A 312 -1.74 4.67 20.62
C ASP A 312 -1.72 5.45 19.30
N VAL A 313 -1.77 6.77 19.38
CA VAL A 313 -1.57 7.69 18.26
C VAL A 313 -0.33 8.55 18.50
N ILE A 314 0.59 8.55 17.53
CA ILE A 314 1.80 9.37 17.56
C ILE A 314 1.85 10.18 16.27
N LEU A 315 1.88 11.51 16.38
CA LEU A 315 1.97 12.43 15.25
C LEU A 315 3.22 13.30 15.42
N THR A 316 4.18 13.19 14.50
CA THR A 316 5.45 13.92 14.57
C THR A 316 5.72 14.66 13.27
N SER A 317 5.80 15.99 13.35
CA SER A 317 6.27 16.86 12.27
C SER A 317 7.62 17.47 12.66
N THR A 318 8.67 17.26 11.86
CA THR A 318 10.02 17.73 12.21
C THR A 318 10.26 19.19 11.87
N GLU A 319 9.67 19.69 10.79
CA GLU A 319 9.85 21.07 10.29
C GLU A 319 8.53 21.82 10.08
N GLY A 320 7.37 21.15 10.22
CA GLY A 320 6.05 21.72 10.01
C GLY A 320 5.20 21.80 11.28
N ASN A 321 3.88 21.87 11.07
CA ASN A 321 2.85 21.93 12.09
C ASN A 321 2.08 20.61 12.18
N VAL A 322 1.39 20.40 13.32
CA VAL A 322 0.38 19.35 13.44
C VAL A 322 -0.97 20.00 13.74
N VAL A 323 -1.93 19.81 12.84
CA VAL A 323 -3.27 20.38 12.93
C VAL A 323 -4.32 19.28 12.87
N GLN A 324 -5.15 19.20 13.89
CA GLN A 324 -6.39 18.44 13.87
C GLN A 324 -7.55 19.44 13.74
N GLN A 325 -8.24 19.40 12.59
CA GLN A 325 -9.33 20.32 12.29
C GLN A 325 -10.63 19.94 13.02
N MET A 326 -11.51 20.93 13.22
CA MET A 326 -12.87 20.68 13.72
C MET A 326 -13.62 19.68 12.84
N GLY A 327 -14.37 18.76 13.45
CA GLY A 327 -15.07 17.67 12.77
C GLY A 327 -14.28 16.34 12.76
N SER A 328 -12.95 16.40 12.85
CA SER A 328 -12.14 15.19 12.98
C SER A 328 -12.27 14.53 14.35
N THR A 329 -12.03 13.22 14.43
CA THR A 329 -12.05 12.46 15.69
C THR A 329 -10.82 11.59 15.86
N ILE A 330 -10.25 11.62 17.07
CA ILE A 330 -9.28 10.63 17.57
C ILE A 330 -9.95 9.87 18.71
N ASP A 331 -10.26 8.59 18.48
CA ASP A 331 -10.89 7.71 19.46
C ASP A 331 -9.88 6.69 19.97
N ILE A 332 -9.40 6.90 21.19
CA ILE A 332 -8.49 6.00 21.94
C ILE A 332 -9.17 5.46 23.20
N SER A 333 -10.50 5.59 23.28
CA SER A 333 -11.26 5.24 24.48
C SER A 333 -11.27 3.74 24.74
N ALA A 334 -11.49 3.33 25.99
CA ALA A 334 -11.68 1.93 26.33
C ALA A 334 -12.74 1.75 27.42
N ALA A 335 -13.61 0.76 27.25
CA ALA A 335 -14.58 0.39 28.27
C ALA A 335 -13.95 -0.59 29.27
N ASN A 336 -14.07 -0.30 30.57
CA ASN A 336 -13.56 -1.16 31.66
C ASN A 336 -12.05 -1.48 31.58
N ASN A 337 -11.29 -0.63 30.88
CA ASN A 337 -9.84 -0.76 30.72
C ASN A 337 -9.24 0.62 30.48
N ASP A 338 -7.92 0.72 30.46
CA ASP A 338 -7.23 1.99 30.23
C ASP A 338 -7.40 2.47 28.79
N ALA A 339 -7.64 3.78 28.66
CA ALA A 339 -7.55 4.48 27.39
C ALA A 339 -6.13 4.39 26.82
N GLY A 340 -6.02 4.66 25.53
CA GLY A 340 -4.72 4.72 24.86
C GLY A 340 -3.97 6.02 25.10
N THR A 341 -2.94 6.28 24.29
CA THR A 341 -2.16 7.51 24.36
C THR A 341 -2.23 8.32 23.07
N VAL A 342 -2.18 9.65 23.18
CA VAL A 342 -1.99 10.56 22.05
C VAL A 342 -0.74 11.38 22.30
N THR A 343 0.27 11.22 21.44
CA THR A 343 1.51 12.01 21.46
C THR A 343 1.56 12.86 20.19
N VAL A 344 1.78 14.16 20.35
CA VAL A 344 1.87 15.10 19.23
C VAL A 344 3.10 15.98 19.39
N GLU A 345 3.95 15.97 18.37
CA GLU A 345 5.21 16.70 18.34
C GLU A 345 5.29 17.50 17.04
N ALA A 346 5.55 18.80 17.16
CA ALA A 346 5.83 19.68 16.03
C ALA A 346 7.10 20.47 16.38
N LEU A 347 8.22 20.13 15.72
CA LEU A 347 9.56 20.49 16.19
C LEU A 347 10.22 21.62 15.38
N GLY A 348 9.55 22.14 14.34
CA GLY A 348 10.12 23.13 13.44
C GLY A 348 10.35 24.49 14.11
N ALA A 349 11.59 25.02 14.07
CA ALA A 349 11.94 26.29 14.71
C ALA A 349 11.20 27.53 14.14
N GLY A 350 10.72 27.46 12.89
CA GLY A 350 9.87 28.46 12.24
C GLY A 350 8.43 27.99 11.96
N ALA A 351 8.10 26.79 12.45
CA ALA A 351 6.77 26.19 12.42
C ALA A 351 6.49 25.64 13.83
N GLY A 352 6.07 24.38 13.99
CA GLY A 352 5.99 23.76 15.30
C GLY A 352 4.69 24.01 16.06
N ARG A 353 3.64 24.53 15.40
CA ARG A 353 2.34 24.68 16.01
C ARG A 353 1.65 23.31 16.13
N VAL A 354 1.16 23.02 17.33
CA VAL A 354 0.19 21.94 17.58
C VAL A 354 -1.18 22.57 17.82
N ASP A 355 -2.17 22.21 17.02
CA ASP A 355 -3.55 22.68 17.14
C ASP A 355 -4.53 21.52 17.07
N LEU A 356 -5.18 21.21 18.19
CA LEU A 356 -6.08 20.08 18.33
C LEU A 356 -7.53 20.55 18.50
N ALA A 357 -8.13 21.01 17.40
CA ALA A 357 -9.48 21.57 17.37
C ALA A 357 -10.59 20.52 17.14
N GLY A 358 -10.22 19.27 16.87
CA GLY A 358 -11.16 18.15 16.71
C GLY A 358 -11.52 17.47 18.04
N LEU A 359 -12.30 16.39 17.95
CA LEU A 359 -12.68 15.60 19.12
C LEU A 359 -11.59 14.58 19.46
N ILE A 360 -11.26 14.46 20.75
CA ILE A 360 -10.43 13.37 21.27
C ILE A 360 -11.26 12.64 22.34
N LYS A 361 -11.41 11.32 22.19
CA LYS A 361 -12.10 10.46 23.15
C LYS A 361 -11.09 9.53 23.82
N GLY A 362 -11.04 9.57 25.14
CA GLY A 362 -10.29 8.67 26.02
C GLY A 362 -11.24 7.99 27.00
#